data_AF-A0A952N7P1-F1
#
_entry.id   AF-A0A952N7P1-F1
#
_cell.length_a   1.000
_cell.length_b   1.000
_cell.length_c   1.000
_cell.angle_alpha   90.00
_cell.angle_beta   90.00
_cell.angle_gamma   90.00
#
_symmetry.space_group_name_H-M   'P 1'
#
loop_
_entity.id
_entity.type
_entity.pdbx_description
1 polymer ?
#
loop_
_entity_poly.entity_id
_entity_poly.type
_entity_poly.pdbx_seq_one_letter_code
_entity_poly.pdbx_strand_id
1 'polypeptide(L)'
;TLKSLKKVYSNIELIIGFDNLLVFEKWKNPDEIFELSTVVVLNRKTEGTATKNKYFDKAVFVETPTIEISSTEIRNRVSKNQTIEFLVPQGVKEYIYKNKLYT
;
A
#
# COMPACT_ATOMS: atom_id res chain seq x y z
N THR A 1 -14.58 4.73 4.92
CA THR A 1 -13.43 5.47 5.48
C THR A 1 -13.36 6.90 4.98
N LEU A 2 -13.16 7.15 3.68
CA LEU A 2 -12.99 8.53 3.16
C LEU A 2 -14.13 9.49 3.50
N LYS A 3 -15.40 9.06 3.40
CA LYS A 3 -16.56 9.87 3.83
C LYS A 3 -16.43 10.37 5.27
N SER A 4 -15.97 9.52 6.18
CA SER A 4 -15.80 9.89 7.59
C SER A 4 -14.63 10.85 7.76
N LEU A 5 -13.52 10.62 7.06
CA LEU A 5 -12.35 11.51 7.12
C LEU A 5 -12.64 12.88 6.52
N LYS A 6 -13.44 12.96 5.45
CA LYS A 6 -13.83 14.23 4.80
C LYS A 6 -14.65 15.15 5.69
N LYS A 7 -15.29 14.61 6.75
CA LYS A 7 -15.96 15.43 7.78
C LYS A 7 -14.99 16.23 8.63
N VAL A 8 -13.73 15.79 8.73
CA VAL A 8 -12.69 16.37 9.59
C VAL A 8 -11.64 17.08 8.75
N TYR A 9 -11.27 16.52 7.60
CA TYR A 9 -10.21 17.01 6.73
C TYR A 9 -10.79 17.45 5.39
N SER A 10 -10.47 18.67 4.97
CA SER A 10 -10.90 19.22 3.68
C SER A 10 -10.18 18.57 2.49
N ASN A 11 -8.89 18.27 2.63
CA ASN A 11 -8.05 17.67 1.60
C ASN A 11 -7.51 16.33 2.06
N ILE A 12 -7.63 15.31 1.20
CA ILE A 12 -7.19 13.95 1.50
C ILE A 12 -6.43 13.42 0.28
N GLU A 13 -5.23 12.93 0.51
CA GLU A 13 -4.44 12.19 -0.46
C GLU A 13 -4.47 10.72 -0.07
N LEU A 14 -5.01 9.88 -0.96
CA LEU A 14 -5.06 8.44 -0.78
C LEU A 14 -3.88 7.80 -1.51
N ILE A 15 -2.88 7.39 -0.76
CA ILE A 15 -1.68 6.73 -1.30
C ILE A 15 -1.94 5.24 -1.49
N ILE A 16 -1.77 4.73 -2.71
CA ILE A 16 -1.93 3.32 -3.07
C ILE A 16 -0.76 2.81 -3.91
N GLY A 17 -0.58 1.49 -3.96
CA GLY A 17 0.33 0.86 -4.92
C GLY A 17 -0.26 0.79 -6.32
N PHE A 18 0.61 0.75 -7.34
CA PHE A 18 0.21 0.54 -8.74
C PHE A 18 -0.69 -0.69 -8.95
N ASP A 19 -0.41 -1.77 -8.23
CA ASP A 19 -1.21 -3.01 -8.23
C ASP A 19 -2.68 -2.79 -7.84
N ASN A 20 -2.93 -1.88 -6.90
CA ASN A 20 -4.29 -1.53 -6.48
C ASN A 20 -5.02 -0.72 -7.56
N LEU A 21 -4.31 0.11 -8.32
CA LEU A 21 -4.90 0.88 -9.42
C LEU A 21 -5.40 -0.06 -10.54
N LEU A 22 -4.71 -1.17 -10.81
CA LEU A 22 -5.12 -2.13 -11.85
C LEU A 22 -6.51 -2.71 -11.62
N VAL A 23 -6.85 -2.99 -10.36
CA VAL A 23 -8.14 -3.57 -9.95
C VAL A 23 -9.08 -2.55 -9.33
N PHE A 24 -8.79 -1.25 -9.49
CA PHE A 24 -9.51 -0.19 -8.79
C PHE A 24 -11.00 -0.15 -9.10
N GLU A 25 -11.41 -0.56 -10.30
CA GLU A 25 -12.83 -0.64 -10.68
C GLU A 25 -13.64 -1.61 -9.80
N LYS A 26 -12.97 -2.58 -9.16
CA LYS A 26 -13.59 -3.54 -8.25
C LYS A 26 -13.75 -3.00 -6.83
N TRP A 27 -13.21 -1.82 -6.52
CA TRP A 27 -13.38 -1.20 -5.22
C TRP A 27 -14.82 -0.74 -5.04
N LYS A 28 -15.21 -0.52 -3.79
CA LYS A 28 -16.54 0.00 -3.47
C LYS A 28 -16.60 1.49 -3.80
N ASN A 29 -17.52 1.87 -4.71
CA ASN A 29 -17.75 3.25 -5.17
C ASN A 29 -16.48 3.96 -5.67
N PRO A 30 -15.80 3.44 -6.70
CA PRO A 30 -14.49 3.95 -7.13
C PRO A 30 -14.54 5.39 -7.65
N ASP A 31 -15.59 5.80 -8.36
CA ASP A 31 -15.76 7.19 -8.80
C ASP A 31 -15.86 8.16 -7.60
N GLU A 32 -16.62 7.79 -6.56
CA GLU A 32 -16.75 8.58 -5.33
C GLU A 32 -15.42 8.72 -4.56
N ILE A 33 -14.51 7.76 -4.67
CA ILE A 33 -13.17 7.86 -4.06
C ILE A 33 -12.38 9.02 -4.67
N PHE A 34 -12.45 9.20 -5.99
CA PHE A 34 -11.80 10.30 -6.70
C PHE A 34 -12.45 11.67 -6.44
N GLU A 35 -13.73 11.69 -6.07
CA GLU A 35 -14.40 12.92 -5.61
C GLU A 35 -13.98 13.32 -4.19
N LEU A 36 -13.77 12.33 -3.32
CA LEU A 36 -13.44 12.55 -1.92
C LEU A 36 -11.95 12.80 -1.66
N SER A 37 -11.07 12.29 -2.52
CA SER A 37 -9.62 12.32 -2.33
C SER A 37 -8.84 12.39 -3.64
N THR A 38 -7.63 12.94 -3.58
CA THR A 38 -6.63 12.79 -4.64
C THR A 38 -5.98 11.42 -4.50
N VAL A 39 -6.12 10.57 -5.51
CA VAL A 39 -5.50 9.23 -5.50
C VAL A 39 -4.06 9.35 -6.00
N VAL A 40 -3.10 9.08 -5.10
CA VAL A 40 -1.67 9.11 -5.36
C VAL A 40 -1.17 7.68 -5.50
N VAL A 41 -0.60 7.35 -6.66
CA VAL A 41 -0.20 5.99 -7.02
C VAL A 41 1.32 5.92 -6.99
N LEU A 42 1.84 5.09 -6.10
CA LEU A 42 3.27 4.78 -6.05
C LEU A 42 3.60 3.83 -7.20
N ASN A 43 4.31 4.38 -8.19
CA ASN A 43 4.71 3.62 -9.35
C ASN A 43 5.95 2.81 -8.99
N ARG A 44 5.80 1.48 -8.94
CA ARG A 44 6.95 0.59 -9.00
C ARG A 44 7.30 0.48 -10.48
N LYS A 45 8.57 0.60 -10.86
CA LYS A 45 9.03 0.29 -12.22
C LYS A 45 8.85 -1.21 -12.50
N THR A 46 7.61 -1.63 -12.66
CA THR A 46 7.24 -2.95 -13.15
C THR A 46 6.91 -2.74 -14.61
N GLU A 47 7.89 -2.98 -15.47
CA GLU A 47 7.69 -3.07 -16.90
C GLU A 47 6.57 -4.09 -17.17
N GLY A 48 5.46 -3.63 -17.73
CA GLY A 48 4.31 -4.49 -17.98
C GLY A 48 3.22 -3.77 -18.76
N THR A 49 2.71 -4.46 -19.78
CA THR A 49 1.56 -4.12 -20.63
C THR A 49 0.24 -4.23 -19.87
N ALA A 50 0.15 -3.61 -18.69
CA ALA A 50 -1.05 -3.67 -17.89
C ALA A 50 -2.17 -2.87 -18.57
N THR A 51 -3.35 -3.49 -18.70
CA THR A 51 -4.52 -2.82 -19.27
C THR A 51 -4.93 -1.65 -18.39
N LYS A 52 -4.73 -0.44 -18.90
CA LYS A 52 -5.13 0.79 -18.21
C LYS A 52 -6.66 0.85 -18.15
N ASN A 53 -7.20 1.01 -16.94
CA ASN A 53 -8.61 1.31 -16.74
C ASN A 53 -8.88 2.82 -16.76
N LYS A 54 -10.15 3.24 -16.67
CA LYS A 54 -10.55 4.66 -16.77
C LYS A 54 -10.01 5.57 -15.65
N TYR A 55 -9.41 5.01 -14.61
CA TYR A 55 -8.90 5.76 -13.45
C TYR A 55 -7.44 6.16 -13.58
N PHE A 56 -6.72 5.61 -14.57
CA PHE A 56 -5.31 5.94 -14.79
C PHE A 56 -5.11 7.44 -15.03
N ASP A 57 -5.95 8.06 -15.87
CA ASP A 57 -5.80 9.47 -16.20
C ASP A 57 -6.25 10.42 -15.07
N LYS A 58 -6.94 9.88 -14.06
CA LYS A 58 -7.38 10.64 -12.87
C LYS A 58 -6.40 10.56 -11.71
N ALA A 59 -5.44 9.64 -11.75
CA ALA A 59 -4.52 9.39 -10.66
C ALA A 59 -3.22 10.19 -10.81
N VAL A 60 -2.63 10.57 -9.68
CA VAL A 60 -1.31 11.21 -9.63
C VAL A 60 -0.24 10.15 -9.41
N PHE A 61 0.67 9.98 -10.37
CA PHE A 61 1.75 8.99 -10.25
C PHE A 61 3.00 9.60 -9.63
N VAL A 62 3.60 8.89 -8.68
CA VAL A 62 4.85 9.27 -8.03
C VAL A 62 5.87 8.15 -8.21
N GLU A 63 7.07 8.49 -8.69
CA GLU A 63 8.18 7.57 -8.73
C GLU A 63 8.79 7.38 -7.33
N THR A 64 9.01 6.13 -6.94
CA THR A 64 9.62 5.79 -5.65
C THR A 64 10.70 4.74 -5.83
N PRO A 65 11.79 4.77 -5.03
CA PRO A 65 12.75 3.68 -5.00
C PRO A 65 12.06 2.34 -4.68
N THR A 66 12.43 1.30 -5.41
CA THR A 66 11.95 -0.05 -5.10
C THR A 66 12.66 -0.57 -3.85
N ILE A 67 11.88 -0.87 -2.81
CA ILE A 67 12.37 -1.56 -1.62
C ILE A 67 11.87 -3.01 -1.70
N GLU A 68 12.79 -3.97 -1.82
CA GLU A 68 12.49 -5.40 -1.90
C GLU A 68 12.22 -6.01 -0.52
N ILE A 69 11.24 -5.46 0.20
CA ILE A 69 10.77 -5.99 1.48
C ILE A 69 9.28 -6.30 1.36
N SER A 70 8.87 -7.49 1.81
CA SER A 70 7.46 -7.88 1.85
C SER A 70 7.07 -8.45 3.20
N SER A 71 5.81 -8.23 3.60
CA SER A 71 5.28 -8.80 4.84
C SER A 71 5.23 -10.33 4.79
N THR A 72 5.04 -10.93 3.61
CA THR A 72 5.10 -12.40 3.43
C THR A 72 6.48 -12.94 3.79
N GLU A 73 7.54 -12.29 3.30
CA GLU A 73 8.91 -12.69 3.61
C GLU A 73 9.23 -12.51 5.11
N ILE A 74 8.80 -11.40 5.72
CA ILE A 74 8.98 -11.17 7.16
C ILE A 74 8.32 -12.26 7.99
N ARG A 75 7.05 -12.62 7.70
CA ARG A 75 6.35 -13.69 8.42
C ARG A 75 7.02 -15.05 8.25
N ASN A 76 7.47 -15.36 7.04
CA ASN A 76 8.20 -16.61 6.76
C ASN A 76 9.53 -16.71 7.48
N ARG A 77 10.27 -15.60 7.60
CA ARG A 77 11.51 -15.54 8.37
C ARG A 77 11.25 -15.81 9.85
N VAL A 78 10.25 -15.16 10.42
CA VAL A 78 9.89 -15.35 11.83
C VAL A 78 9.49 -16.79 12.12
N SER A 79 8.66 -17.42 11.28
CA SER A 79 8.25 -18.83 11.48
C SER A 79 9.41 -19.81 11.34
N LYS A 80 10.46 -19.45 10.58
CA LYS A 80 11.69 -20.23 10.43
C LYS A 80 12.78 -19.85 11.44
N ASN A 81 12.46 -19.04 12.44
CA ASN A 81 13.41 -18.51 13.43
C ASN A 81 14.61 -17.79 12.80
N GLN A 82 14.39 -17.13 11.67
CA GLN A 82 15.37 -16.32 10.95
C GLN A 82 15.27 -14.85 11.40
N THR A 83 16.40 -14.15 11.36
CA THR A 83 16.45 -12.73 11.76
C THR A 83 15.65 -11.84 10.80
N ILE A 84 14.97 -10.84 11.36
CA ILE A 84 14.32 -9.74 10.63
C ILE A 84 14.97 -8.38 10.95
N GLU A 85 16.22 -8.40 11.42
CA GLU A 85 17.04 -7.21 11.66
C GLU A 85 17.09 -6.33 10.40
N PHE A 86 16.95 -5.02 10.57
CA PHE A 86 16.91 -4.01 9.49
C PHE A 86 15.77 -4.14 8.47
N LEU A 87 14.93 -5.18 8.53
CA LEU A 87 13.76 -5.34 7.64
C LEU A 87 12.52 -4.61 8.15
N VAL A 88 12.48 -4.31 9.45
CA VAL A 88 11.39 -3.59 10.12
C VAL A 88 11.97 -2.62 11.16
N PRO A 89 11.22 -1.58 11.56
CA PRO A 89 11.62 -0.74 12.69
C PRO A 89 11.87 -1.56 13.96
N GLN A 90 12.84 -1.16 14.77
CA GLN A 90 13.25 -1.88 15.99
C GLN A 90 12.06 -2.21 16.91
N GLY A 91 11.18 -1.24 17.18
CA GLY A 91 10.00 -1.47 18.03
C GLY A 91 9.01 -2.48 17.45
N VAL A 92 8.93 -2.61 16.12
CA VAL A 92 8.08 -3.61 15.45
C VAL A 92 8.68 -5.01 15.62
N LYS A 93 10.00 -5.16 15.47
CA LYS A 93 10.71 -6.42 15.71
C LYS A 93 10.50 -6.91 17.15
N GLU A 94 10.73 -6.02 18.11
CA GLU A 94 10.53 -6.32 19.53
C GLU A 94 9.09 -6.74 19.82
N TYR A 95 8.11 -6.04 19.24
CA TYR A 95 6.70 -6.38 19.39
C TYR A 95 6.39 -7.77 18.82
N ILE A 96 6.90 -8.10 17.63
CA ILE A 96 6.71 -9.42 17.00
C ILE A 96 7.24 -10.53 17.90
N TYR A 97 8.47 -10.40 18.40
CA TYR A 97 9.09 -11.44 19.23
C TYR A 97 8.46 -11.54 20.62
N LYS A 98 8.18 -10.41 21.28
CA LYS A 98 7.55 -10.39 22.61
C LYS A 98 6.17 -11.06 22.59
N ASN A 99 5.40 -10.85 21.52
CA ASN A 99 4.04 -11.38 21.39
C ASN A 99 3.96 -12.69 20.62
N LYS A 100 5.10 -13.30 20.23
CA LYS A 100 5.16 -14.56 19.47
C LYS A 100 4.26 -14.54 18.22
N LEU A 101 4.30 -13.43 17.47
CA LEU A 101 3.55 -13.34 16.23
C LEU A 101 4.24 -14.18 15.15
N TYR A 102 3.45 -14.84 14.31
CA TYR A 102 3.93 -15.60 13.14
C TYR A 102 4.87 -16.76 13.47
N THR A 103 4.82 -17.26 14.71
CA THR A 103 5.58 -18.42 15.18
C THR A 103 4.76 -19.69 15.01
#